data_AF-A0A091CDR3-F1
#
_entry.id   AF-A0A091CDR3-F1
#
_cell.length_a   1.000
_cell.length_b   1.000
_cell.length_c   1.000
_cell.angle_alpha   90.00
_cell.angle_beta   90.00
_cell.angle_gamma   90.00
#
_symmetry.space_group_name_H-M   'P 1'
#
loop_
_entity.id
_entity.type
_entity.pdbx_description
1 polymer ?
#
loop_
_entity_poly.entity_id
_entity_poly.type
_entity_poly.pdbx_seq_one_letter_code
_entity_poly.pdbx_strand_id
1 'polypeptide(L)'
;MINGEKLRQDFPILAQNVNEESLVYLDNAATTQMPESVLQTMETYYHKDHANVHRGVHTLAQRATEKYEAAREKTTSVYSCKRNSRGALY
;
A
#
# COMPACT_ATOMS: atom_id res chain seq x y z
N MET A 1 2.03 -15.89 18.31
CA MET A 1 0.79 -16.62 17.92
C MET A 1 -0.06 -15.68 17.07
N ILE A 2 -0.66 -16.19 15.98
CA ILE A 2 -1.56 -15.44 15.10
C ILE A 2 -2.97 -15.45 15.70
N ASN A 3 -3.67 -14.31 15.69
CA ASN A 3 -5.05 -14.18 16.18
C ASN A 3 -5.95 -13.64 15.04
N GLY A 4 -6.87 -14.48 14.56
CA GLY A 4 -7.75 -14.16 13.43
C GLY A 4 -8.73 -13.03 13.71
N GLU A 5 -9.31 -12.97 14.92
CA GLU A 5 -10.24 -11.91 15.30
C GLU A 5 -9.56 -10.54 15.34
N LYS A 6 -8.33 -10.48 15.84
CA LYS A 6 -7.54 -9.24 15.81
C LYS A 6 -7.20 -8.82 14.38
N LEU A 7 -6.82 -9.76 13.51
CA LEU A 7 -6.53 -9.45 12.10
C LEU A 7 -7.77 -8.97 11.36
N ARG A 8 -8.97 -9.50 11.66
CA ARG A 8 -10.21 -9.07 11.01
C ARG A 8 -10.50 -7.58 11.26
N GLN A 9 -10.11 -7.05 12.42
CA GLN A 9 -10.28 -5.63 12.76
C GLN A 9 -9.45 -4.69 11.86
N ASP A 10 -8.37 -5.18 11.26
CA ASP A 10 -7.56 -4.40 10.33
C ASP A 10 -8.26 -4.20 8.98
N PHE A 11 -9.34 -4.93 8.67
CA PHE A 11 -10.06 -4.87 7.40
C PHE A 11 -11.51 -4.38 7.63
N PRO A 12 -11.76 -3.06 7.62
CA PRO A 12 -13.06 -2.49 7.98
C PRO A 12 -14.23 -3.04 7.15
N ILE A 13 -13.99 -3.35 5.87
CA ILE A 13 -15.02 -3.89 4.97
C ILE A 13 -15.60 -5.23 5.47
N LEU A 14 -14.83 -6.02 6.21
CA LEU A 14 -15.30 -7.30 6.76
C LEU A 14 -16.32 -7.14 7.90
N ALA A 15 -16.53 -5.92 8.42
CA ALA A 15 -17.58 -5.64 9.39
C ALA A 15 -18.96 -5.36 8.74
N GLN A 16 -19.04 -5.33 7.41
CA GLN A 16 -20.29 -5.04 6.70
C GLN A 16 -21.27 -6.21 6.72
N ASN A 17 -22.56 -5.87 6.64
CA ASN A 17 -23.63 -6.80 6.29
C ASN A 17 -23.97 -6.65 4.80
N VAL A 18 -24.13 -7.76 4.10
CA VAL A 18 -24.55 -7.84 2.69
C VAL A 18 -25.77 -8.74 2.63
N ASN A 19 -26.86 -8.25 2.03
CA ASN A 19 -28.15 -8.96 1.99
C ASN A 19 -28.62 -9.40 3.39
N GLU A 20 -28.54 -8.48 4.37
CA GLU A 20 -28.94 -8.70 5.77
C GLU A 20 -28.07 -9.69 6.56
N GLU A 21 -27.04 -10.28 5.94
CA GLU A 21 -26.13 -11.25 6.55
C GLU A 21 -24.71 -10.72 6.70
N SER A 22 -23.95 -11.22 7.68
CA SER A 22 -22.54 -10.83 7.85
C SER A 22 -21.68 -11.23 6.65
N LEU A 23 -20.83 -10.32 6.18
CA LEU A 23 -19.97 -10.57 5.03
C LEU A 23 -18.98 -11.72 5.28
N VAL A 24 -19.08 -12.76 4.44
CA VAL A 24 -18.11 -13.84 4.29
C VAL A 24 -17.50 -13.76 2.89
N TYR A 25 -16.34 -13.10 2.78
CA TYR A 25 -15.67 -12.87 1.50
C TYR A 25 -14.72 -14.02 1.14
N LEU A 26 -15.16 -14.91 0.23
CA LEU A 26 -14.40 -16.10 -0.20
C LEU A 26 -13.78 -15.99 -1.60
N ASP A 27 -13.80 -14.80 -2.21
CA ASP A 27 -13.27 -14.55 -3.55
C ASP A 27 -11.87 -13.89 -3.55
N ASN A 28 -11.05 -14.24 -2.56
CA ASN A 28 -9.72 -13.63 -2.36
C ASN A 28 -8.74 -13.91 -3.51
N ALA A 29 -9.00 -14.94 -4.32
CA ALA A 29 -8.19 -15.27 -5.49
C ALA A 29 -8.40 -14.28 -6.64
N ALA A 30 -9.59 -13.67 -6.74
CA ALA A 30 -9.87 -12.63 -7.73
C ALA A 30 -9.33 -11.27 -7.28
N THR A 31 -9.56 -10.89 -6.03
CA THR A 31 -8.97 -9.70 -5.40
C THR A 31 -9.02 -9.79 -3.89
N THR A 32 -8.13 -9.10 -3.19
CA THR A 32 -8.06 -9.10 -1.73
C THR A 32 -8.63 -7.81 -1.14
N GLN A 33 -9.21 -7.91 0.05
CA GLN A 33 -9.58 -6.71 0.82
C GLN A 33 -8.34 -5.95 1.29
N MET A 34 -8.47 -4.64 1.43
CA MET A 34 -7.37 -3.77 1.86
C MET A 34 -7.46 -3.53 3.37
N PRO A 35 -6.35 -3.67 4.12
CA PRO A 35 -6.33 -3.29 5.51
C PRO A 35 -6.29 -1.76 5.66
N GLU A 36 -6.75 -1.26 6.80
CA GLU A 36 -6.86 0.16 7.13
C GLU A 36 -5.52 0.91 6.95
N SER A 37 -4.40 0.27 7.33
CA SER A 37 -3.07 0.86 7.17
C SER A 37 -2.70 1.18 5.71
N VAL A 38 -3.18 0.38 4.75
CA VAL A 38 -2.97 0.62 3.32
C VAL A 38 -3.83 1.78 2.85
N LEU A 39 -5.10 1.81 3.26
CA LEU A 39 -6.03 2.90 2.94
C LEU A 39 -5.51 4.25 3.45
N GLN A 40 -5.09 4.31 4.72
CA GLN A 40 -4.55 5.52 5.34
C GLN A 40 -3.25 6.00 4.68
N THR A 41 -2.40 5.07 4.24
CA THR A 41 -1.17 5.41 3.53
C THR A 41 -1.48 6.06 2.17
N MET A 42 -2.43 5.48 1.42
CA MET A 42 -2.89 6.04 0.16
C MET A 42 -3.53 7.41 0.35
N GLU A 43 -4.48 7.53 1.28
CA GLU A 43 -5.15 8.78 1.61
C GLU A 43 -4.14 9.86 1.99
N THR A 44 -3.22 9.56 2.92
CA THR A 44 -2.16 10.48 3.34
C THR A 44 -1.31 10.93 2.15
N TYR A 45 -0.93 10.02 1.26
CA TYR A 45 -0.15 10.36 0.07
C TYR A 45 -0.92 11.33 -0.83
N TYR A 46 -2.18 11.04 -1.15
CA TYR A 46 -2.99 11.88 -2.03
C TYR A 46 -3.27 13.26 -1.42
N HIS A 47 -3.50 13.34 -0.10
CA HIS A 47 -3.76 14.60 0.58
C HIS A 47 -2.52 15.46 0.83
N LYS A 48 -1.33 14.87 1.00
CA LYS A 48 -0.15 15.60 1.51
C LYS A 48 1.09 15.58 0.62
N ASP A 49 1.21 14.62 -0.29
CA ASP A 49 2.47 14.31 -0.97
C ASP A 49 2.33 14.10 -2.48
N HIS A 50 1.12 14.17 -3.03
CA HIS A 50 0.89 13.85 -4.43
C HIS A 50 1.62 14.80 -5.37
N ALA A 51 2.62 14.28 -6.08
CA ALA A 51 3.36 14.97 -7.12
C ALA A 51 3.97 13.96 -8.10
N ASN A 52 4.42 14.46 -9.25
CA ASN A 52 5.16 13.65 -10.20
C ASN A 52 6.52 13.24 -9.60
N VAL A 53 6.79 11.94 -9.53
CA VAL A 53 8.04 11.40 -8.99
C VAL A 53 9.20 11.65 -9.96
N HIS A 54 10.39 11.90 -9.42
CA HIS A 54 11.64 12.12 -10.14
C HIS A 54 11.68 13.29 -11.15
N ARG A 55 10.62 14.08 -11.27
CA ARG A 55 10.49 15.13 -12.30
C ARG A 55 10.31 16.55 -11.73
N GLY A 56 10.64 16.77 -10.46
CA GLY A 56 10.53 18.09 -9.84
C GLY A 56 11.60 18.34 -8.78
N VAL A 57 12.10 19.57 -8.74
CA VAL A 57 13.03 20.09 -7.72
C VAL A 57 12.31 20.70 -6.51
N HIS A 58 10.97 20.73 -6.53
CA HIS A 58 10.15 21.29 -5.45
C HIS A 58 9.83 20.25 -4.38
N THR A 59 9.53 20.72 -3.17
CA THR A 59 9.39 19.89 -1.96
C THR A 59 8.42 18.72 -2.10
N LEU A 60 7.26 18.92 -2.76
CA LEU A 60 6.29 17.83 -2.96
C LEU A 60 6.83 16.73 -3.89
N ALA A 61 7.54 17.08 -4.96
CA ALA A 61 8.13 16.08 -5.86
C ALA A 61 9.24 15.28 -5.16
N GLN A 62 10.03 15.94 -4.30
CA GLN A 62 11.03 15.25 -3.48
C GLN A 62 10.36 14.26 -2.51
N ARG A 63 9.36 14.69 -1.74
CA ARG A 63 8.63 13.82 -0.79
C ARG A 63 7.94 12.64 -1.49
N ALA A 64 7.31 12.87 -2.65
CA ALA A 64 6.71 11.82 -3.46
C ALA A 64 7.75 10.78 -3.91
N THR A 65 8.91 11.25 -4.38
CA THR A 65 10.01 10.41 -4.85
C THR A 65 10.59 9.56 -3.72
N GLU A 66 10.82 10.16 -2.55
CA GLU A 66 11.33 9.45 -1.37
C GLU A 66 10.38 8.32 -0.95
N LYS A 67 9.06 8.59 -0.87
CA LYS A 67 8.06 7.58 -0.53
C LYS A 67 7.97 6.46 -1.57
N TYR A 68 8.06 6.81 -2.85
CA TYR A 68 8.05 5.83 -3.94
C TYR A 68 9.26 4.90 -3.89
N GLU A 69 10.47 5.45 -3.77
CA GLU A 69 11.70 4.66 -3.71
C GLU A 69 11.76 3.80 -2.43
N ALA A 70 11.24 4.28 -1.30
CA ALA A 70 11.11 3.48 -0.08
C ALA A 70 10.19 2.25 -0.28
N ALA A 71 9.05 2.42 -0.97
CA ALA A 71 8.16 1.30 -1.30
C ALA A 71 8.84 0.29 -2.25
N ARG A 72 9.61 0.80 -3.22
CA ARG A 72 10.39 -0.02 -4.15
C ARG A 72 11.47 -0.83 -3.45
N GLU A 73 12.19 -0.23 -2.49
CA GLU A 73 13.21 -0.91 -1.68
C GLU A 73 12.58 -2.01 -0.82
N LYS A 74 11.44 -1.73 -0.16
CA LYS A 74 10.70 -2.72 0.61
C LYS A 74 10.28 -3.92 -0.25
N THR A 75 9.75 -3.67 -1.44
CA THR A 75 9.37 -4.71 -2.41
C THR A 75 10.58 -5.54 -2.82
N THR A 76 11.71 -4.88 -3.09
CA THR A 76 12.97 -5.54 -3.46
C THR A 76 13.45 -6.49 -2.35
N SER A 77 13.37 -6.05 -1.09
CA SER A 77 13.71 -6.85 0.09
C SER A 77 12.80 -8.07 0.24
N VAL A 78 11.48 -7.88 0.13
CA VAL A 78 10.49 -8.98 0.24
C VAL A 78 10.74 -10.07 -0.80
N TYR A 79 11.03 -9.70 -2.05
CA TYR A 79 11.24 -10.66 -3.13
C TYR A 79 12.72 -11.01 -3.37
N SER A 80 13.64 -10.56 -2.50
CA SER A 80 15.08 -10.78 -2.64
C SER A 80 15.63 -10.45 -4.04
N CYS A 81 15.07 -9.42 -4.69
CA CYS A 81 15.49 -9.03 -6.04
C CYS A 81 16.80 -8.24 -5.95
N LYS A 82 17.74 -8.49 -6.87
CA LYS A 82 18.98 -7.69 -6.92
C LYS A 82 18.72 -6.41 -7.71
N ARG A 83 19.11 -5.26 -7.13
CA ARG A 83 19.10 -3.98 -7.85
C ARG A 83 20.10 -4.08 -9.01
N ASN A 84 19.63 -3.96 -10.24
CA ASN A 84 20.53 -3.93 -11.39
C ASN A 84 21.31 -2.61 -11.35
N SER A 85 22.65 -2.68 -11.34
CA SER A 85 23.54 -1.53 -11.21
C SER A 85 23.66 -0.67 -12.48
N ARG A 86 22.93 -1.02 -13.56
CA ARG A 86 22.87 -0.21 -14.77
C ARG A 86 21.95 1.00 -14.58
N GLY A 87 22.56 2.07 -14.11
CA GLY A 87 22.16 3.46 -14.38
C GLY A 87 20.88 3.91 -13.70
N ALA A 88 21.01 4.51 -12.53
CA ALA A 88 20.18 5.67 -12.21
C ALA A 88 20.59 6.79 -13.18
N LEU A 89 20.05 6.75 -14.41
CA LEU A 89 19.98 7.92 -15.26
C LEU A 89 18.77 8.71 -14.76
N TYR A 90 19.01 9.53 -13.75
CA TYR A 90 18.24 10.74 -13.46
C TYR A 90 19.17 11.92 -13.68
#